data_AF-A0A6C0S5J6-F1
#
_entry.id   AF-A0A6C0S5J6-F1
#
_cell.length_a   1.000
_cell.length_b   1.000
_cell.length_c   1.000
_cell.angle_alpha   90.00
_cell.angle_beta   90.00
_cell.angle_gamma   90.00
#
_symmetry.space_group_name_H-M   'P 1'
#
loop_
_entity.id
_entity.type
_entity.pdbx_description
1 polymer ?
#
loop_
_entity_poly.entity_id
_entity_poly.type
_entity_poly.pdbx_seq_one_letter_code
_entity_poly.pdbx_strand_id
1 'polypeptide(L)'
;IFDPPEDHPVHKYGRAAVSNMGKRSKDQTFGFDRVFDDNTTQGEVYESTTRGLLDSVMEGYNATVFAYGATGCGKTHTITGTAQQPGIIFLTMQELFEKIAERSDEKHTEVSLSYLEIYNETIRDLLVPGGSKQGLMLREDANQAVSVAGLSSHHPKDVQEVMDMIVKGNEYRTVSPTAANATSSRSHAVLQINLAQKDRNADVNEPHTMASLSIIDLAGS
;
A
#
# COMPACT_ATOMS: atom_id res chain seq x y z
N ILE A 1 -11.80 -15.42 10.04
CA ILE A 1 -13.27 -15.21 10.03
C ILE A 1 -13.48 -13.80 10.56
N PHE A 2 -13.58 -12.83 9.65
CA PHE A 2 -13.61 -11.39 9.94
C PHE A 2 -15.05 -10.87 10.07
N ASP A 3 -16.05 -11.75 10.00
CA ASP A 3 -17.42 -11.38 10.23
C ASP A 3 -17.71 -11.38 11.74
N PRO A 4 -18.24 -10.27 12.28
CA PRO A 4 -18.64 -10.25 13.68
C PRO A 4 -19.77 -11.25 13.94
N PRO A 5 -19.80 -11.87 15.14
CA PRO A 5 -20.83 -12.84 15.52
C PRO A 5 -22.24 -12.26 15.37
N GLU A 6 -23.24 -13.12 15.13
CA GLU A 6 -24.61 -12.70 14.74
C GLU A 6 -25.27 -11.71 15.73
N ASP A 7 -24.85 -11.70 16.99
CA ASP A 7 -25.34 -10.78 18.03
C ASP A 7 -24.64 -9.41 18.06
N HIS A 8 -23.68 -9.17 17.15
CA HIS A 8 -22.96 -7.91 17.05
C HIS A 8 -23.90 -6.78 16.63
N PRO A 9 -23.83 -5.58 17.23
CA PRO A 9 -24.77 -4.49 17.00
C PRO A 9 -24.93 -4.09 15.52
N VAL A 10 -23.92 -4.35 14.69
CA VAL A 10 -23.94 -4.13 13.23
C VAL A 10 -25.06 -4.93 12.53
N HIS A 11 -25.36 -6.16 12.98
CA HIS A 11 -26.41 -7.00 12.39
C HIS A 11 -27.83 -6.57 12.76
N LYS A 12 -28.00 -5.84 13.88
CA LYS A 12 -29.31 -5.26 14.28
C LYS A 12 -29.76 -4.13 13.37
N TYR A 13 -28.86 -3.55 12.56
CA TYR A 13 -29.18 -2.47 11.63
C TYR A 13 -29.65 -2.96 10.25
N GLY A 14 -29.52 -4.26 9.93
CA GLY A 14 -29.87 -4.80 8.61
C GLY A 14 -31.33 -5.16 8.38
N ARG A 15 -32.19 -5.18 9.40
CA ARG A 15 -33.58 -5.71 9.30
C ARG A 15 -34.72 -4.70 9.42
N ALA A 16 -34.44 -3.41 9.51
CA ALA A 16 -35.48 -2.37 9.63
C ALA A 16 -35.51 -1.44 8.42
N ALA A 17 -35.69 -1.97 7.22
CA ALA A 17 -35.83 -1.16 6.01
C ALA A 17 -36.99 -1.63 5.14
N VAL A 18 -38.22 -1.68 5.68
CA VAL A 18 -39.41 -1.36 4.90
C VAL A 18 -40.46 -0.72 5.81
N SER A 19 -41.02 0.41 5.39
CA SER A 19 -42.05 1.26 6.03
C SER A 19 -41.54 2.31 7.04
N ASN A 20 -41.33 3.54 6.57
CA ASN A 20 -42.27 4.63 6.81
C ASN A 20 -41.72 5.97 6.30
N MET A 21 -42.49 6.59 5.40
CA MET A 21 -42.37 7.99 5.03
C MET A 21 -42.48 8.86 6.30
N GLY A 22 -41.49 9.71 6.58
CA GLY A 22 -41.63 10.81 7.55
C GLY A 22 -40.64 10.88 8.73
N LYS A 23 -39.62 10.02 8.85
CA LYS A 23 -38.59 10.20 9.89
C LYS A 23 -37.42 11.04 9.35
N ARG A 24 -37.17 12.20 9.97
CA ARG A 24 -35.90 12.94 9.83
C ARG A 24 -34.75 11.95 9.99
N SER A 25 -33.86 11.92 9.00
CA SER A 25 -32.59 11.19 9.09
C SER A 25 -31.95 11.53 10.43
N LYS A 26 -31.70 10.54 11.28
CA LYS A 26 -30.90 10.76 12.49
C LYS A 26 -29.47 10.99 12.03
N ASP A 27 -28.89 12.12 12.42
CA ASP A 27 -27.46 12.35 12.20
C ASP A 27 -26.67 11.22 12.86
N GLN A 28 -25.79 10.60 12.08
CA GLN A 28 -24.86 9.58 12.56
C GLN A 28 -23.52 10.24 12.80
N THR A 29 -22.90 9.96 13.94
CA THR A 29 -21.59 10.49 14.32
C THR A 29 -20.59 9.35 14.38
N PHE A 30 -19.41 9.59 13.80
CA PHE A 30 -18.28 8.65 13.77
C PHE A 30 -17.05 9.34 14.34
N GLY A 31 -16.23 8.59 15.09
CA GLY A 31 -14.97 9.06 15.65
C GLY A 31 -13.79 8.44 14.92
N PHE A 32 -12.80 9.26 14.58
CA PHE A 32 -11.55 8.87 13.93
C PHE A 32 -10.39 9.61 14.59
N ASP A 33 -9.18 9.05 14.51
CA ASP A 33 -7.98 9.72 15.02
C ASP A 33 -7.74 11.07 14.33
N ARG A 34 -8.06 11.14 13.03
CA ARG A 34 -8.06 12.37 12.22
C ARG A 34 -9.13 12.33 11.14
N VAL A 35 -9.60 13.51 10.73
CA VAL A 35 -10.51 13.71 9.60
C VAL A 35 -9.93 14.82 8.73
N PHE A 36 -9.84 14.56 7.43
CA PHE A 36 -9.34 15.50 6.43
C PHE A 36 -10.51 16.01 5.60
N ASP A 37 -10.55 17.31 5.35
CA ASP A 37 -11.54 17.95 4.50
C ASP A 37 -10.99 18.20 3.10
N ASP A 38 -11.82 18.76 2.21
CA ASP A 38 -11.46 19.03 0.82
C ASP A 38 -10.37 20.11 0.65
N ASN A 39 -10.00 20.82 1.73
CA ASN A 39 -8.92 21.81 1.72
C ASN A 39 -7.57 21.20 2.12
N THR A 40 -7.58 19.98 2.66
CA THR A 40 -6.37 19.29 3.11
C THR A 40 -5.53 18.86 1.90
N THR A 41 -4.25 19.22 1.92
CA THR A 41 -3.28 18.87 0.88
C THR A 41 -2.73 17.46 1.04
N GLN A 42 -2.17 16.90 -0.03
CA GLN A 42 -1.49 15.59 0.01
C GLN A 42 -0.34 15.55 1.02
N GLY A 43 0.40 16.67 1.15
CA GLY A 43 1.47 16.82 2.13
C GLY A 43 0.93 16.73 3.56
N GLU A 44 -0.16 17.42 3.87
CA GLU A 44 -0.78 17.35 5.20
C GLU A 44 -1.33 15.97 5.53
N VAL A 45 -1.90 15.24 4.55
CA VAL A 45 -2.31 13.85 4.73
C VAL A 45 -1.10 12.97 5.06
N TYR A 46 -0.01 13.10 4.31
CA TYR A 46 1.24 12.36 4.54
C TYR A 46 1.84 12.61 5.93
N GLU A 47 2.03 13.89 6.28
CA GLU A 47 2.54 14.35 7.58
C GLU A 47 1.70 13.80 8.74
N SER A 48 0.39 13.70 8.52
CA SER A 48 -0.57 13.29 9.52
C SER A 48 -0.73 11.77 9.68
N THR A 49 -0.22 10.98 8.74
CA THR A 49 -0.51 9.54 8.67
C THR A 49 0.77 8.71 8.51
N THR A 50 1.39 8.76 7.34
CA THR A 50 2.46 7.84 6.96
C THR A 50 3.85 8.29 7.43
N ARG A 51 4.09 9.59 7.60
CA ARG A 51 5.40 10.10 7.99
C ARG A 51 5.95 9.42 9.25
N GLY A 52 5.14 9.33 10.31
CA GLY A 52 5.55 8.70 11.57
C GLY A 52 5.85 7.21 11.47
N LEU A 53 5.37 6.53 10.42
CA LEU A 53 5.69 5.11 10.19
C LEU A 53 7.12 4.93 9.68
N LEU A 54 7.69 5.93 8.99
CA LEU A 54 9.04 5.82 8.43
C LEU A 54 10.11 5.66 9.50
N ASP A 55 9.94 6.30 10.67
CA ASP A 55 10.90 6.13 11.76
C ASP A 55 10.91 4.68 12.25
N SER A 56 9.74 4.09 12.47
CA SER A 56 9.60 2.67 12.84
C SER A 56 10.16 1.74 11.75
N VAL A 57 9.91 2.04 10.47
CA VAL A 57 10.45 1.24 9.35
C VAL A 57 11.97 1.28 9.32
N MET A 58 12.58 2.44 9.56
CA MET A 58 14.03 2.58 9.65
C MET A 58 14.64 1.95 10.92
N GLU A 59 13.82 1.57 11.89
CA GLU A 59 14.22 0.85 13.11
C GLU A 59 14.02 -0.68 12.98
N GLY A 60 13.53 -1.17 11.84
CA GLY A 60 13.31 -2.60 11.62
C GLY A 60 11.86 -3.07 11.84
N TYR A 61 10.90 -2.16 11.99
CA TYR A 61 9.50 -2.52 12.17
C TYR A 61 8.74 -2.54 10.84
N ASN A 62 7.92 -3.58 10.65
CA ASN A 62 7.03 -3.63 9.50
C ASN A 62 5.88 -2.63 9.64
N ALA A 63 5.51 -1.99 8.55
CA ALA A 63 4.39 -1.06 8.49
C ALA A 63 3.50 -1.32 7.27
N THR A 64 2.22 -0.99 7.37
CA THR A 64 1.28 -1.14 6.26
C THR A 64 0.29 0.02 6.20
N VAL A 65 0.11 0.58 5.02
CA VAL A 65 -0.81 1.67 4.72
C VAL A 65 -1.86 1.16 3.74
N PHE A 66 -3.13 1.27 4.10
CA PHE A 66 -4.25 0.92 3.21
C PHE A 66 -5.01 2.19 2.82
N ALA A 67 -5.29 2.35 1.53
CA ALA A 67 -6.39 3.18 1.06
C ALA A 67 -7.62 2.30 0.82
N TYR A 68 -8.71 2.63 1.50
CA TYR A 68 -9.96 1.88 1.49
C TYR A 68 -11.15 2.83 1.26
N GLY A 69 -12.16 2.33 0.56
CA GLY A 69 -13.41 3.06 0.28
C GLY A 69 -13.97 2.76 -1.11
N ALA A 70 -15.15 3.31 -1.38
CA ALA A 70 -15.88 3.09 -2.63
C ALA A 70 -15.09 3.55 -3.88
N THR A 71 -15.45 3.05 -5.06
CA THR A 71 -14.86 3.55 -6.31
C THR A 71 -15.12 5.05 -6.48
N GLY A 72 -14.08 5.82 -6.83
CA GLY A 72 -14.18 7.27 -7.00
C GLY A 72 -13.98 8.10 -5.72
N CYS A 73 -13.78 7.48 -4.55
CA CYS A 73 -13.59 8.22 -3.28
C CYS A 73 -12.17 8.78 -3.05
N GLY A 74 -11.29 8.74 -4.06
CA GLY A 74 -9.94 9.32 -3.96
C GLY A 74 -8.81 8.37 -3.53
N LYS A 75 -9.02 7.04 -3.40
CA LYS A 75 -7.94 6.09 -2.99
C LYS A 75 -6.63 6.24 -3.79
N THR A 76 -6.70 6.08 -5.11
CA THR A 76 -5.54 6.22 -6.00
C THR A 76 -4.98 7.64 -6.00
N HIS A 77 -5.84 8.65 -5.79
CA HIS A 77 -5.38 10.04 -5.61
C HIS A 77 -4.52 10.16 -4.35
N THR A 78 -4.99 9.66 -3.20
CA THR A 78 -4.20 9.67 -1.96
C THR A 78 -2.91 8.86 -2.09
N ILE A 79 -2.96 7.64 -2.62
CA ILE A 79 -1.80 6.73 -2.69
C ILE A 79 -0.77 7.18 -3.73
N THR A 80 -1.18 7.34 -4.99
CA THR A 80 -0.26 7.66 -6.09
C THR A 80 -0.19 9.16 -6.34
N GLY A 81 -1.34 9.83 -6.31
CA GLY A 81 -1.46 11.25 -6.63
C GLY A 81 -1.21 11.56 -8.10
N THR A 82 -0.87 12.81 -8.36
CA THR A 82 -0.54 13.33 -9.70
C THR A 82 0.85 13.97 -9.67
N ALA A 83 1.40 14.31 -10.82
CA ALA A 83 2.69 15.01 -10.89
C ALA A 83 2.66 16.38 -10.16
N GLN A 84 1.50 17.05 -10.14
CA GLN A 84 1.33 18.34 -9.45
C GLN A 84 0.97 18.19 -7.97
N GLN A 85 0.35 17.06 -7.60
CA GLN A 85 -0.05 16.74 -6.23
C GLN A 85 0.38 15.29 -5.91
N PRO A 86 1.68 15.08 -5.64
CA PRO A 86 2.22 13.74 -5.38
C PRO A 86 1.53 13.09 -4.18
N GLY A 87 1.24 11.79 -4.26
CA GLY A 87 0.58 11.05 -3.20
C GLY A 87 1.55 10.47 -2.16
N ILE A 88 1.00 9.63 -1.30
CA ILE A 88 1.73 8.95 -0.22
C ILE A 88 2.97 8.22 -0.73
N ILE A 89 2.91 7.53 -1.88
CA ILE A 89 4.08 6.79 -2.41
C ILE A 89 5.26 7.75 -2.62
N PHE A 90 5.07 8.84 -3.36
CA PHE A 90 6.15 9.77 -3.66
C PHE A 90 6.72 10.41 -2.40
N LEU A 91 5.85 10.96 -1.54
CA LEU A 91 6.25 11.67 -0.32
C LEU A 91 6.99 10.74 0.64
N THR A 92 6.52 9.51 0.78
CA THR A 92 7.17 8.49 1.62
C THR A 92 8.54 8.09 1.07
N MET A 93 8.67 7.89 -0.24
CA MET A 93 9.95 7.51 -0.85
C MET A 93 10.95 8.65 -0.84
N GLN A 94 10.50 9.89 -1.02
CA GLN A 94 11.35 11.08 -0.88
C GLN A 94 11.99 11.13 0.51
N GLU A 95 11.19 11.12 1.57
CA GLU A 95 11.72 11.19 2.94
C GLU A 95 12.50 9.93 3.34
N LEU A 96 12.12 8.75 2.83
CA LEU A 96 12.88 7.51 3.03
C LEU A 96 14.31 7.63 2.48
N PHE A 97 14.48 8.05 1.22
CA PHE A 97 15.80 8.19 0.63
C PHE A 97 16.62 9.31 1.29
N GLU A 98 15.98 10.39 1.74
CA GLU A 98 16.62 11.43 2.56
C GLU A 98 17.16 10.86 3.88
N LYS A 99 16.34 10.13 4.65
CA LYS A 99 16.76 9.48 5.91
C LYS A 99 17.86 8.43 5.71
N ILE A 100 17.85 7.72 4.57
CA ILE A 100 18.92 6.78 4.22
C ILE A 100 20.23 7.53 3.96
N ALA A 101 20.18 8.64 3.20
CA ALA A 101 21.36 9.45 2.92
C ALA A 101 21.95 10.06 4.20
N GLU A 102 21.10 10.58 5.10
CA GLU A 102 21.51 11.13 6.40
C GLU A 102 22.23 10.11 7.29
N ARG A 103 21.87 8.83 7.20
CA ARG A 103 22.46 7.74 8.01
C ARG A 103 23.57 6.97 7.29
N SER A 104 23.94 7.38 6.08
CA SER A 104 24.87 6.62 5.21
C SER A 104 26.30 6.51 5.77
N ASP A 105 26.71 7.41 6.66
CA ASP A 105 28.00 7.34 7.35
C ASP A 105 28.06 6.21 8.41
N GLU A 106 26.91 5.85 8.98
CA GLU A 106 26.80 4.88 10.08
C GLU A 106 26.27 3.52 9.59
N LYS A 107 25.31 3.54 8.68
CA LYS A 107 24.56 2.37 8.22
C LYS A 107 24.69 2.19 6.71
N HIS A 108 24.88 0.96 6.27
CA HIS A 108 24.62 0.55 4.89
C HIS A 108 23.17 0.09 4.78
N THR A 109 22.37 0.73 3.92
CA THR A 109 20.96 0.39 3.70
C THR A 109 20.74 -0.05 2.27
N GLU A 110 20.15 -1.23 2.10
CA GLU A 110 19.68 -1.75 0.81
C GLU A 110 18.17 -1.61 0.75
N VAL A 111 17.68 -1.03 -0.35
CA VAL A 111 16.25 -0.88 -0.64
C VAL A 111 15.89 -1.84 -1.77
N SER A 112 14.85 -2.63 -1.54
CA SER A 112 14.23 -3.45 -2.59
C SER A 112 12.75 -3.17 -2.71
N LEU A 113 12.21 -3.30 -3.92
CA LEU A 113 10.86 -2.94 -4.28
C LEU A 113 10.22 -4.07 -5.09
N SER A 114 8.98 -4.41 -4.72
CA SER A 114 8.10 -5.26 -5.50
C SER A 114 6.75 -4.58 -5.68
N TYR A 115 6.14 -4.73 -6.86
CA TYR A 115 4.82 -4.17 -7.15
C TYR A 115 3.95 -5.20 -7.84
N LEU A 116 2.78 -5.47 -7.27
CA LEU A 116 1.87 -6.52 -7.75
C LEU A 116 0.42 -6.06 -7.78
N GLU A 117 -0.37 -6.73 -8.62
CA GLU A 117 -1.82 -6.66 -8.59
C GLU A 117 -2.40 -7.97 -8.06
N ILE A 118 -3.51 -7.85 -7.33
CA ILE A 118 -4.39 -8.97 -7.00
C ILE A 118 -5.71 -8.70 -7.71
N TYR A 119 -6.05 -9.56 -8.67
CA TYR A 119 -7.29 -9.48 -9.43
C TYR A 119 -7.90 -10.87 -9.59
N ASN A 120 -9.15 -11.03 -9.16
CA ASN A 120 -9.86 -12.31 -9.24
C ASN A 120 -9.04 -13.46 -8.65
N GLU A 121 -8.57 -13.30 -7.40
CA GLU A 121 -7.71 -14.25 -6.68
C GLU A 121 -6.38 -14.60 -7.37
N THR A 122 -6.02 -13.88 -8.45
CA THR A 122 -4.79 -14.11 -9.21
C THR A 122 -3.80 -13.00 -8.88
N ILE A 123 -2.64 -13.37 -8.35
CA ILE A 123 -1.53 -12.46 -8.11
C ILE A 123 -0.73 -12.32 -9.41
N ARG A 124 -0.40 -11.09 -9.81
CA ARG A 124 0.44 -10.81 -10.98
C ARG A 124 1.48 -9.75 -10.64
N ASP A 125 2.69 -9.99 -11.13
CA ASP A 125 3.77 -9.03 -11.06
C ASP A 125 3.53 -7.86 -12.03
N LEU A 126 3.54 -6.63 -11.52
CA LEU A 126 3.32 -5.42 -12.31
C LEU A 126 4.62 -4.86 -12.92
N LEU A 127 5.80 -5.40 -12.60
CA LEU A 127 7.09 -4.91 -13.11
C LEU A 127 7.69 -5.82 -14.20
N VAL A 128 7.05 -6.96 -14.48
CA VAL A 128 7.47 -7.90 -15.53
C VAL A 128 6.59 -7.72 -16.78
N PRO A 129 7.18 -7.44 -17.96
CA PRO A 129 6.44 -7.30 -19.21
C PRO A 129 5.62 -8.56 -19.56
N GLY A 130 4.34 -8.37 -19.89
CA GLY A 130 3.41 -9.47 -20.15
C GLY A 130 2.88 -10.16 -18.88
N GLY A 131 3.24 -9.65 -17.70
CA GLY A 131 2.92 -10.24 -16.41
C GLY A 131 3.55 -11.62 -16.22
N SER A 132 3.28 -12.24 -15.07
CA SER A 132 3.50 -13.67 -14.92
C SER A 132 2.46 -14.41 -15.79
N LYS A 133 2.91 -15.16 -16.81
CA LYS A 133 2.02 -15.93 -17.72
C LYS A 133 1.02 -16.84 -16.97
N GLN A 134 1.36 -17.21 -15.75
CA GLN A 134 0.53 -17.88 -14.77
C GLN A 134 0.51 -17.01 -13.50
N GLY A 135 -0.60 -17.04 -12.75
CA GLY A 135 -0.68 -16.31 -11.47
C GLY A 135 0.43 -16.74 -10.51
N LEU A 136 1.00 -15.79 -9.78
CA LEU A 136 1.98 -16.08 -8.75
C LEU A 136 1.31 -16.77 -7.56
N MET A 137 2.06 -17.66 -6.89
CA MET A 137 1.55 -18.43 -5.75
C MET A 137 2.12 -17.89 -4.45
N LEU A 138 1.29 -17.88 -3.40
CA LEU A 138 1.75 -17.66 -2.04
C LEU A 138 2.52 -18.90 -1.55
N ARG A 139 3.62 -18.65 -0.84
CA ARG A 139 4.41 -19.66 -0.13
C ARG A 139 4.60 -19.22 1.30
N GLU A 140 4.55 -20.20 2.19
CA GLU A 140 4.86 -20.03 3.60
C GLU A 140 6.21 -20.70 3.86
N ASP A 141 7.13 -19.99 4.50
CA ASP A 141 8.43 -20.56 4.89
C ASP A 141 8.35 -21.29 6.24
N ALA A 142 9.49 -21.84 6.70
CA ALA A 142 9.57 -22.57 7.96
C ALA A 142 9.26 -21.72 9.20
N ASN A 143 9.28 -20.39 9.06
CA ASN A 143 8.98 -19.42 10.11
C ASN A 143 7.55 -18.86 9.99
N GLN A 144 6.70 -19.49 9.17
CA GLN A 144 5.34 -19.03 8.87
C GLN A 144 5.28 -17.66 8.18
N ALA A 145 6.39 -17.20 7.59
CA ALA A 145 6.40 -15.98 6.81
C ALA A 145 5.82 -16.25 5.42
N VAL A 146 4.76 -15.52 5.08
CA VAL A 146 4.10 -15.59 3.78
C VAL A 146 4.84 -14.73 2.77
N SER A 147 5.17 -15.31 1.62
CA SER A 147 5.86 -14.65 0.50
C SER A 147 5.21 -15.01 -0.82
N VAL A 148 5.38 -14.17 -1.85
CA VAL A 148 4.88 -14.45 -3.20
C VAL A 148 6.01 -15.05 -4.02
N ALA A 149 5.86 -16.33 -4.40
CA ALA A 149 6.89 -17.04 -5.15
C ALA A 149 7.02 -16.50 -6.57
N GLY A 150 8.24 -16.10 -6.94
CA GLY A 150 8.55 -15.58 -8.26
C GLY A 150 8.15 -14.12 -8.48
N LEU A 151 7.74 -13.40 -7.42
CA LEU A 151 7.60 -11.96 -7.46
C LEU A 151 8.97 -11.32 -7.66
N SER A 152 9.08 -10.44 -8.64
CA SER A 152 10.31 -9.74 -8.94
C SER A 152 10.65 -8.72 -7.85
N SER A 153 11.96 -8.60 -7.59
CA SER A 153 12.52 -7.64 -6.63
C SER A 153 13.50 -6.75 -7.37
N HIS A 154 13.26 -5.44 -7.29
CA HIS A 154 14.04 -4.40 -7.98
C HIS A 154 14.71 -3.51 -6.94
N HIS A 155 15.85 -2.92 -7.27
CA HIS A 155 16.67 -2.13 -6.33
C HIS A 155 16.75 -0.68 -6.83
N PRO A 156 15.71 0.12 -6.61
CA PRO A 156 15.70 1.51 -7.05
C PRO A 156 16.75 2.33 -6.28
N LYS A 157 17.42 3.23 -6.99
CA LYS A 157 18.49 4.08 -6.42
C LYS A 157 17.99 5.40 -5.86
N ASP A 158 16.84 5.86 -6.35
CA ASP A 158 16.24 7.11 -5.94
C ASP A 158 14.71 7.07 -6.10
N VAL A 159 14.06 8.15 -5.68
CA VAL A 159 12.60 8.31 -5.79
C VAL A 159 12.12 8.30 -7.24
N GLN A 160 12.93 8.76 -8.20
CA GLN A 160 12.53 8.82 -9.61
C GLN A 160 12.41 7.42 -10.19
N GLU A 161 13.40 6.55 -9.93
CA GLU A 161 13.35 5.15 -10.36
C GLU A 161 12.14 4.42 -9.75
N VAL A 162 11.77 4.72 -8.50
CA VAL A 162 10.53 4.18 -7.89
C VAL A 162 9.30 4.64 -8.68
N MET A 163 9.16 5.94 -8.93
CA MET A 163 8.00 6.47 -9.63
C MET A 163 7.90 5.94 -11.07
N ASP A 164 9.02 5.78 -11.77
CA ASP A 164 9.06 5.18 -13.11
C ASP A 164 8.55 3.73 -13.09
N MET A 165 8.92 2.94 -12.07
CA MET A 165 8.39 1.59 -11.87
C MET A 165 6.88 1.59 -11.59
N ILE A 166 6.37 2.54 -10.79
CA ILE A 166 4.94 2.67 -10.52
C ILE A 166 4.15 3.03 -11.78
N VAL A 167 4.63 4.01 -12.57
CA VAL A 167 4.01 4.41 -13.83
C VAL A 167 3.94 3.21 -14.77
N LYS A 168 5.07 2.53 -14.99
CA LYS A 168 5.14 1.33 -15.83
C LYS A 168 4.22 0.21 -15.33
N GLY A 169 4.17 -0.02 -14.01
CA GLY A 169 3.32 -1.06 -13.45
C GLY A 169 1.83 -0.76 -13.59
N ASN A 170 1.45 0.51 -13.49
CA ASN A 170 0.07 0.95 -13.74
C ASN A 170 -0.34 0.80 -15.21
N GLU A 171 0.60 0.96 -16.15
CA GLU A 171 0.35 0.64 -17.57
C GLU A 171 0.02 -0.85 -17.73
N TYR A 172 0.80 -1.75 -17.10
CA TYR A 172 0.54 -3.20 -17.18
C TYR A 172 -0.78 -3.60 -16.51
N ARG A 173 -1.11 -2.99 -15.38
CA ARG A 173 -2.41 -3.13 -14.70
C ARG A 173 -3.60 -2.76 -15.60
N THR A 174 -3.41 -1.80 -16.51
CA THR A 174 -4.48 -1.30 -17.39
C THR A 174 -4.74 -2.21 -18.60
N VAL A 175 -3.78 -3.04 -19.01
CA VAL A 175 -3.79 -3.81 -20.28
C VAL A 175 -4.44 -5.21 -20.16
N SER A 176 -5.01 -5.58 -19.02
CA SER A 176 -5.61 -6.92 -18.82
C SER A 176 -6.82 -7.19 -19.77
N PRO A 177 -6.96 -8.39 -20.39
CA PRO A 177 -7.73 -8.62 -21.62
C PRO A 177 -9.27 -8.52 -21.53
N THR A 178 -9.85 -8.16 -20.40
CA THR A 178 -11.32 -8.06 -20.27
C THR A 178 -11.79 -6.68 -20.72
N ALA A 179 -12.07 -6.56 -22.01
CA ALA A 179 -12.42 -5.35 -22.77
C ALA A 179 -13.76 -4.66 -22.38
N ALA A 180 -14.09 -4.50 -21.08
CA ALA A 180 -15.35 -3.87 -20.69
C ALA A 180 -15.40 -3.13 -19.33
N ASN A 181 -14.33 -3.05 -18.53
CA ASN A 181 -14.42 -2.46 -17.18
C ASN A 181 -13.27 -1.50 -16.85
N ALA A 182 -13.55 -0.51 -16.02
CA ALA A 182 -12.53 0.28 -15.32
C ALA A 182 -11.74 -0.65 -14.35
N THR A 183 -10.64 -1.23 -14.83
CA THR A 183 -9.85 -2.28 -14.16
C THR A 183 -9.36 -1.90 -12.74
N SER A 184 -9.14 -0.61 -12.47
CA SER A 184 -8.73 -0.13 -11.14
C SER A 184 -9.79 -0.34 -10.06
N SER A 185 -11.07 -0.43 -10.41
CA SER A 185 -12.16 -0.61 -9.43
C SER A 185 -12.24 -2.01 -8.82
N ARG A 186 -11.61 -3.01 -9.44
CA ARG A 186 -11.74 -4.44 -9.09
C ARG A 186 -10.41 -5.15 -8.81
N SER A 187 -9.30 -4.43 -8.92
CA SER A 187 -7.97 -4.95 -8.63
C SER A 187 -7.39 -4.21 -7.43
N HIS A 188 -6.69 -4.92 -6.57
CA HIS A 188 -5.87 -4.32 -5.52
C HIS A 188 -4.45 -4.15 -6.06
N ALA A 189 -3.81 -3.02 -5.78
CA ALA A 189 -2.37 -2.83 -6.03
C ALA A 189 -1.62 -2.80 -4.71
N VAL A 190 -0.52 -3.56 -4.64
CA VAL A 190 0.33 -3.68 -3.46
C VAL A 190 1.74 -3.30 -3.86
N LEU A 191 2.21 -2.16 -3.35
CA LEU A 191 3.61 -1.77 -3.40
C LEU A 191 4.28 -2.22 -2.10
N GLN A 192 5.34 -3.00 -2.21
CA GLN A 192 6.13 -3.44 -1.07
C GLN A 192 7.55 -2.90 -1.19
N ILE A 193 8.01 -2.21 -0.15
CA ILE A 193 9.37 -1.69 0.01
C ILE A 193 10.01 -2.45 1.15
N ASN A 194 11.13 -3.13 0.90
CA ASN A 194 11.89 -3.80 1.95
C ASN A 194 13.22 -3.10 2.16
N LEU A 195 13.55 -2.84 3.42
CA LEU A 195 14.84 -2.31 3.85
C LEU A 195 15.66 -3.45 4.48
N ALA A 196 16.94 -3.51 4.14
CA ALA A 196 17.92 -4.30 4.85
C ALA A 196 19.09 -3.39 5.25
N GLN A 197 19.34 -3.28 6.55
CA GLN A 197 20.32 -2.36 7.13
C GLN A 197 21.36 -3.10 7.94
N LYS A 198 22.62 -2.68 7.84
CA LYS A 198 23.72 -3.14 8.70
C LYS A 198 24.62 -1.97 9.07
N ASP A 199 25.34 -2.10 10.19
CA ASP A 199 26.38 -1.11 10.52
C ASP A 199 27.47 -1.11 9.44
N ARG A 200 28.00 0.07 9.13
CA ARG A 200 29.01 0.22 8.08
C ARG A 200 30.31 -0.52 8.41
N ASN A 201 30.61 -0.64 9.70
CA ASN A 201 31.76 -1.36 10.22
C ASN A 201 31.41 -2.79 10.70
N ALA A 202 30.20 -3.25 10.42
CA ALA A 202 29.76 -4.59 10.76
C ALA A 202 30.65 -5.65 10.10
N ASP A 203 30.89 -6.75 10.81
CA ASP A 203 31.46 -7.93 10.19
C ASP A 203 30.47 -8.50 9.15
N VAL A 204 30.97 -9.25 8.17
CA VAL A 204 30.17 -9.85 7.09
C VAL A 204 29.04 -10.73 7.64
N ASN A 205 29.20 -11.27 8.84
CA ASN A 205 28.25 -12.17 9.50
C ASN A 205 27.25 -11.47 10.44
N GLU A 206 27.31 -10.15 10.58
CA GLU A 206 26.39 -9.43 11.47
C GLU A 206 24.96 -9.44 10.90
N PRO A 207 23.93 -9.70 11.73
CA PRO A 207 22.56 -9.75 11.25
C PRO A 207 22.09 -8.38 10.73
N HIS A 208 21.39 -8.41 9.61
CA HIS A 208 20.74 -7.24 9.06
C HIS A 208 19.47 -6.91 9.87
N THR A 209 19.25 -5.63 10.15
CA THR A 209 17.93 -5.12 10.52
C THR A 209 17.07 -5.09 9.27
N MET A 210 15.91 -5.73 9.30
CA MET A 210 15.02 -5.84 8.14
C MET A 210 13.66 -5.26 8.45
N ALA A 211 13.08 -4.51 7.52
CA ALA A 211 11.72 -4.00 7.62
C ALA A 211 11.01 -4.06 6.26
N SER A 212 9.70 -4.21 6.29
CA SER A 212 8.82 -4.14 5.13
C SER A 212 7.76 -3.07 5.34
N LEU A 213 7.68 -2.13 4.39
CA LEU A 213 6.61 -1.16 4.25
C LEU A 213 5.73 -1.55 3.07
N SER A 214 4.45 -1.81 3.34
CA SER A 214 3.46 -2.11 2.32
C SER A 214 2.48 -0.94 2.14
N ILE A 215 2.35 -0.42 0.92
CA ILE A 215 1.39 0.63 0.57
C ILE A 215 0.37 0.05 -0.41
N ILE A 216 -0.89 0.04 -0.01
CA ILE A 216 -1.94 -0.77 -0.65
C ILE A 216 -3.10 0.12 -1.11
N ASP A 217 -3.35 0.13 -2.41
CA ASP A 217 -4.54 0.73 -3.03
C ASP A 217 -5.56 -0.37 -3.32
N LEU A 218 -6.60 -0.45 -2.48
CA LEU A 218 -7.60 -1.51 -2.58
C LEU A 218 -8.59 -1.24 -3.73
N ALA A 219 -9.20 -2.30 -4.24
CA ALA A 219 -10.39 -2.20 -5.08
C ALA A 219 -11.52 -1.44 -4.37
N GLY A 220 -12.51 -0.95 -5.13
CA GLY A 220 -13.68 -0.31 -4.55
C GLY A 220 -14.47 -1.29 -3.68
N SER A 221 -14.74 -0.90 -2.42
CA SER A 221 -15.60 -1.62 -1.48
C SER A 221 -17.08 -1.39 -1.74
#